data_AF-A0A969NQL3-F1
#
_entry.id   AF-A0A969NQL3-F1
#
_cell.length_a   1.000
_cell.length_b   1.000
_cell.length_c   1.000
_cell.angle_alpha   90.00
_cell.angle_beta   90.00
_cell.angle_gamma   90.00
#
_symmetry.space_group_name_H-M   'P 1'
#
loop_
_entity.id
_entity.type
_entity.pdbx_description
1 polymer ?
#
loop_
_entity_poly.entity_id
_entity_poly.type
_entity_poly.pdbx_seq_one_letter_code
_entity_poly.pdbx_strand_id
1 'polypeptide(L)'
;MKEETDIRQELATIVRDLPAERVKTAVIEWLGREKGDIADLKQNLSTEAYSSQPQIVYGAINTNGDFTPLSESEMIAQSSDALNEYQLHGRGISQQAMSEWADSLGTDDELPCPR
;
A
#
# COMPACT_ATOMS: atom_id res chain seq x y z
N MET A 1 -30.00 16.39 22.58
CA MET A 1 -28.86 17.25 22.13
C MET A 1 -27.62 17.19 23.03
N LYS A 2 -27.68 16.83 24.32
CA LYS A 2 -26.46 16.71 25.15
C LYS A 2 -25.61 15.46 24.83
N GLU A 3 -26.23 14.30 24.59
CA GLU A 3 -25.50 13.04 24.29
C GLU A 3 -24.69 13.08 22.99
N GLU A 4 -25.21 13.70 21.92
CA GLU A 4 -24.53 13.71 20.62
C GLU A 4 -23.25 14.56 20.62
N THR A 5 -23.19 15.56 21.50
CA THR A 5 -22.00 16.42 21.66
C THR A 5 -20.90 15.67 22.41
N ASP A 6 -21.29 14.83 23.36
CA ASP A 6 -20.39 14.02 24.19
C ASP A 6 -19.67 12.96 23.35
N ILE A 7 -20.42 12.21 22.53
CA ILE A 7 -19.85 11.19 21.64
C ILE A 7 -18.84 11.78 20.66
N ARG A 8 -19.10 12.98 20.12
CA ARG A 8 -18.17 13.64 19.19
C ARG A 8 -16.86 14.07 19.88
N GLN A 9 -16.91 14.49 21.14
CA GLN A 9 -15.73 14.87 21.92
C GLN A 9 -14.89 13.64 22.32
N GLU A 10 -15.54 12.55 22.70
CA GLU A 10 -14.85 11.29 22.97
C GLU A 10 -14.17 10.74 21.71
N LEU A 11 -14.86 10.79 20.56
CA LEU A 11 -14.31 10.34 19.28
C LEU A 11 -13.10 11.18 18.85
N ALA A 12 -13.15 12.50 19.06
CA ALA A 12 -12.02 13.39 18.78
C ALA A 12 -10.81 13.15 19.72
N THR A 13 -11.03 12.59 20.90
CA THR A 13 -9.96 12.14 21.79
C THR A 13 -9.35 10.85 21.27
N ILE A 14 -10.19 9.84 20.98
CA ILE A 14 -9.75 8.53 20.47
C ILE A 14 -8.97 8.66 19.15
N VAL A 15 -9.46 9.45 18.20
CA VAL A 15 -8.83 9.65 16.88
C VAL A 15 -7.45 10.31 16.99
N ARG A 16 -7.23 11.13 18.02
CA ARG A 16 -5.95 11.84 18.21
C ARG A 16 -4.84 10.91 18.70
N ASP A 17 -5.21 9.90 19.48
CA ASP A 17 -4.27 9.00 20.13
C ASP A 17 -4.06 7.70 19.33
N LEU A 18 -4.83 7.49 18.25
CA LEU A 18 -4.71 6.34 17.36
C LEU A 18 -3.83 6.63 16.12
N PRO A 19 -3.06 5.64 15.63
CA PRO A 19 -2.38 5.74 14.34
C PRO A 19 -3.36 6.02 13.19
N ALA A 20 -2.95 6.87 12.24
CA ALA A 20 -3.79 7.30 11.12
C ALA A 20 -4.39 6.12 10.33
N GLU A 21 -3.62 5.04 10.12
CA GLU A 21 -4.10 3.84 9.43
C GLU A 21 -5.21 3.11 10.19
N ARG A 22 -5.18 3.11 11.52
CA ARG A 22 -6.25 2.54 12.35
C ARG A 22 -7.55 3.31 12.20
N VAL A 23 -7.44 4.64 12.20
CA VAL A 23 -8.59 5.54 11.99
C VAL A 23 -9.19 5.32 10.61
N LYS A 24 -8.36 5.25 9.57
CA LYS A 24 -8.82 5.00 8.18
C LYS A 24 -9.54 3.66 8.05
N THR A 25 -8.95 2.57 8.55
CA THR A 25 -9.59 1.24 8.49
C THR A 25 -10.94 1.24 9.20
N ALA A 26 -11.01 1.79 10.42
CA ALA A 26 -12.27 1.86 11.17
C ALA A 26 -13.35 2.72 10.47
N VAL A 27 -12.95 3.82 9.81
CA VAL A 27 -13.87 4.67 9.03
C VAL A 27 -14.36 3.94 7.77
N ILE A 28 -13.49 3.24 7.05
CA ILE A 28 -13.87 2.47 5.86
C ILE A 28 -14.85 1.35 6.23
N GLU A 29 -14.57 0.60 7.30
CA GLU A 29 -15.46 -0.45 7.81
C GLU A 29 -16.81 0.11 8.27
N TRP A 30 -16.81 1.29 8.88
CA TRP A 30 -18.03 1.97 9.30
C TRP A 30 -18.88 2.44 8.11
N LEU A 31 -18.27 3.09 7.11
CA LEU A 31 -18.93 3.55 5.89
C LEU A 31 -19.46 2.39 5.02
N GLY A 32 -18.85 1.20 5.13
CA GLY A 32 -19.30 0.00 4.43
C GLY A 32 -20.60 -0.61 4.97
N ARG A 33 -21.14 -0.13 6.10
CA ARG A 33 -22.40 -0.61 6.67
C ARG A 33 -23.57 0.25 6.21
N GLU A 34 -24.66 -0.38 5.75
CA GLU A 34 -25.86 0.32 5.26
C GLU A 34 -26.54 1.22 6.31
N LYS A 35 -26.29 1.01 7.61
CA LYS A 35 -26.88 1.80 8.73
C LYS A 35 -25.90 1.99 9.89
N GLY A 36 -24.65 2.37 9.62
CA GLY A 36 -23.70 2.69 10.69
C GLY A 36 -24.05 4.00 11.39
N ASP A 37 -24.18 3.98 12.72
CA ASP A 37 -24.29 5.21 13.52
C ASP A 37 -22.92 5.63 14.09
N ILE A 38 -22.82 6.85 14.64
CA ILE A 38 -21.54 7.36 15.16
C ILE A 38 -21.03 6.60 16.40
N ALA A 39 -21.91 5.93 17.15
CA ALA A 39 -21.53 5.06 18.25
C ALA A 39 -20.90 3.75 17.75
N ASP A 40 -21.33 3.22 16.60
CA ASP A 40 -20.67 2.09 15.93
C ASP A 40 -19.22 2.44 15.54
N LEU A 41 -19.00 3.65 15.02
CA LEU A 41 -17.65 4.13 14.69
C LEU A 41 -16.78 4.22 15.95
N LYS A 42 -17.33 4.76 17.06
CA LYS A 42 -16.64 4.79 18.35
C LYS A 42 -16.26 3.38 18.79
N GLN A 43 -17.16 2.41 18.65
CA GLN A 43 -16.89 1.02 19.02
C GLN A 43 -15.82 0.38 18.13
N ASN A 44 -15.81 0.64 16.82
CA ASN A 44 -14.76 0.18 15.91
C ASN A 44 -13.38 0.76 16.27
N LEU A 45 -13.33 2.04 16.66
CA LEU A 45 -12.10 2.71 17.06
C LEU A 45 -11.59 2.25 18.44
N SER A 46 -12.49 1.91 19.37
CA SER A 46 -12.15 1.41 20.71
C SER A 46 -11.83 -0.08 20.77
N THR A 47 -12.26 -0.84 19.76
CA THR A 47 -11.88 -2.25 19.65
C THR A 47 -10.42 -2.28 19.21
N GLU A 48 -9.56 -2.97 19.96
CA GLU A 48 -8.23 -3.32 19.47
C GLU A 48 -8.42 -4.21 18.24
N ALA A 49 -8.52 -3.60 17.06
CA ALA A 49 -8.44 -4.36 15.83
C ALA A 49 -7.09 -5.12 15.90
N TYR A 50 -7.08 -6.38 15.52
CA TYR A 50 -5.84 -7.09 15.32
C TYR A 50 -5.03 -6.26 14.31
N SER A 51 -3.89 -5.70 14.73
CA SER A 51 -3.05 -4.88 13.87
C SER A 51 -2.30 -5.80 12.91
N SER A 52 -3.01 -6.46 12.00
CA SER A 52 -2.39 -6.91 10.77
C SER A 52 -2.30 -5.68 9.86
N GLN A 53 -1.33 -4.80 10.17
CA GLN A 53 -0.75 -4.03 9.07
C GLN A 53 -0.42 -5.05 7.97
N PRO A 54 -0.75 -4.81 6.70
CA PRO A 54 -0.19 -5.63 5.64
C PRO A 54 1.31 -5.60 5.85
N GLN A 55 1.89 -6.73 6.23
CA GLN A 55 3.33 -6.82 6.40
C GLN A 55 3.90 -6.41 5.04
N ILE A 56 4.73 -5.37 5.03
CA ILE A 56 5.42 -4.99 3.80
C ILE A 56 6.31 -6.20 3.47
N VAL A 57 5.92 -6.95 2.45
CA VAL A 57 6.68 -8.09 1.95
C VAL A 57 7.59 -7.57 0.86
N TYR A 58 8.89 -7.54 1.14
CA TYR A 58 9.90 -7.28 0.11
C TYR A 58 10.07 -8.54 -0.74
N GLY A 59 10.49 -8.38 -1.98
CA GLY A 59 10.69 -9.50 -2.87
C GLY A 59 11.09 -9.10 -4.27
N ALA A 60 11.44 -10.10 -5.07
CA ALA A 60 11.79 -9.95 -6.47
C ALA A 60 10.95 -10.90 -7.34
N ILE A 61 10.73 -10.51 -8.59
CA ILE A 61 10.15 -11.41 -9.59
C ILE A 61 11.27 -12.29 -10.14
N ASN A 62 11.13 -13.60 -10.03
CA ASN A 62 12.12 -14.54 -10.54
C ASN A 62 11.98 -14.73 -12.07
N THR A 63 12.84 -15.56 -12.66
CA THR A 63 12.84 -15.82 -14.12
C THR A 63 11.58 -16.51 -14.63
N ASN A 64 10.79 -17.13 -13.75
CA ASN A 64 9.52 -17.77 -14.10
C ASN A 64 8.35 -16.78 -13.98
N GLY A 65 8.59 -15.53 -13.55
CA GLY A 65 7.55 -14.53 -13.33
C GLY A 65 6.91 -14.59 -11.95
N ASP A 66 7.40 -15.44 -11.05
CA ASP A 66 6.83 -15.58 -9.71
C ASP A 66 7.46 -14.60 -8.73
N PHE A 67 6.64 -14.03 -7.85
CA PHE A 67 7.11 -13.23 -6.74
C PHE A 67 7.79 -14.12 -5.68
N THR A 68 9.07 -13.83 -5.42
CA THR A 68 9.88 -14.49 -4.42
C THR A 68 10.13 -13.52 -3.26
N PRO A 69 9.57 -13.76 -2.06
CA PRO A 69 9.81 -12.91 -0.90
C PRO A 69 11.30 -12.84 -0.54
N LEU A 70 11.74 -11.66 -0.13
CA LEU A 70 13.09 -11.36 0.33
C LEU A 70 13.03 -10.70 1.69
N SER A 71 14.10 -10.83 2.47
CA SER A 71 14.33 -9.94 3.61
C SER A 71 14.62 -8.52 3.12
N GLU A 72 14.42 -7.55 4.02
CA GLU A 72 14.76 -6.14 3.74
C GLU A 72 16.24 -5.98 3.37
N SER A 73 17.15 -6.69 4.06
CA SER A 73 18.58 -6.67 3.76
C SER A 73 18.91 -7.21 2.37
N GLU A 74 18.24 -8.27 1.93
CA GLU A 74 18.45 -8.84 0.59
C GLU A 74 17.92 -7.88 -0.48
N MET A 75 16.78 -7.25 -0.25
CA MET A 75 16.21 -6.25 -1.15
C MET A 75 17.12 -5.01 -1.28
N ILE A 76 17.68 -4.52 -0.18
CA ILE A 76 18.62 -3.39 -0.18
C ILE A 76 19.89 -3.75 -0.95
N ALA A 77 20.45 -4.94 -0.75
CA ALA A 77 21.63 -5.40 -1.46
C ALA A 77 21.37 -5.47 -2.98
N GLN A 78 20.30 -6.14 -3.40
CA GLN A 78 19.95 -6.25 -4.82
C GLN A 78 19.67 -4.88 -5.47
N SER A 79 18.98 -3.99 -4.76
CA SER A 79 18.69 -2.64 -5.26
C SER A 79 19.98 -1.81 -5.40
N SER A 80 20.91 -1.96 -4.45
CA SER A 80 22.20 -1.27 -4.49
C SER A 80 23.07 -1.78 -5.64
N ASP A 81 23.09 -3.09 -5.87
CA ASP A 81 23.82 -3.69 -6.98
C ASP A 81 23.26 -3.25 -8.34
N ALA A 82 21.94 -3.24 -8.51
CA ALA A 82 21.29 -2.75 -9.73
C ALA A 82 21.61 -1.26 -10.01
N LEU A 83 21.61 -0.43 -8.96
CA LEU A 83 21.99 0.98 -9.08
C LEU A 83 23.47 1.16 -9.45
N ASN A 84 24.35 0.37 -8.84
CA ASN A 84 25.78 0.40 -9.17
C ASN A 84 26.03 -0.04 -10.61
N GLU A 85 25.36 -1.09 -11.08
CA GLU A 85 25.45 -1.52 -12.49
C GLU A 85 24.97 -0.45 -13.46
N TYR A 86 23.85 0.22 -13.14
CA TYR A 86 23.36 1.36 -13.93
C TYR A 86 24.39 2.48 -13.99
N GLN A 87 24.98 2.86 -12.86
CA GLN A 87 25.98 3.93 -12.79
C GLN A 87 27.26 3.57 -13.56
N LEU A 88 27.71 2.31 -13.49
CA LEU A 88 28.95 1.86 -14.12
C LEU A 88 28.81 1.61 -15.63
N HIS A 89 27.65 1.12 -16.07
CA HIS A 89 27.47 0.64 -17.44
C HIS A 89 26.41 1.39 -18.24
N GLY A 90 25.67 2.32 -17.62
CA GLY A 90 24.53 2.98 -18.24
C GLY A 90 23.43 2.00 -18.68
N ARG A 91 23.42 0.78 -18.13
CA ARG A 91 22.44 -0.26 -18.48
C ARG A 91 21.13 0.06 -17.78
N GLY A 92 20.24 0.69 -18.52
CA GLY A 92 18.87 0.92 -18.12
C GLY A 92 18.00 1.01 -19.37
N ILE A 93 16.74 0.62 -19.23
CA ILE A 93 15.75 0.81 -20.28
C ILE A 93 15.41 2.31 -20.34
N SER A 94 15.40 2.90 -21.54
CA SER A 94 15.01 4.30 -21.67
C SER A 94 13.54 4.46 -21.28
N GLN A 95 13.20 5.59 -20.65
CA GLN A 95 11.82 5.90 -20.29
C GLN A 95 10.89 5.84 -21.50
N GLN A 96 11.38 6.25 -22.67
CA GLN A 96 10.64 6.17 -23.93
C GLN A 96 10.32 4.72 -24.32
N ALA A 97 11.30 3.82 -24.34
CA ALA A 97 11.07 2.42 -24.68
C ALA A 97 10.11 1.75 -23.69
N MET A 98 10.19 2.14 -22.42
CA MET A 98 9.26 1.68 -21.39
C MET A 98 7.83 2.18 -21.62
N SER A 99 7.67 3.45 -22.03
CA SER A 99 6.37 4.05 -22.33
C SER A 99 5.73 3.41 -23.56
N GLU A 100 6.50 3.28 -24.65
CA GLU A 100 6.03 2.65 -25.89
C GLU A 100 5.56 1.22 -25.64
N TRP A 101 6.33 0.45 -24.85
CA TRP A 101 5.93 -0.88 -24.42
C TRP A 101 4.63 -0.85 -23.61
N ALA A 102 4.54 -0.01 -22.57
CA ALA A 102 3.36 0.06 -21.72
C ALA A 102 2.09 0.45 -22.47
N ASP A 103 2.19 1.38 -23.44
CA ASP A 103 1.07 1.83 -24.26
C ASP A 103 0.60 0.75 -25.25
N SER A 104 1.48 -0.19 -25.61
CA SER A 104 1.15 -1.30 -26.52
C SER A 104 0.41 -2.47 -25.84
N LEU A 105 0.45 -2.55 -24.52
CA LEU A 105 -0.12 -3.66 -23.76
C LEU A 105 -1.64 -3.75 -23.98
N GLY A 106 -2.12 -4.93 -24.38
CA GLY A 106 -3.55 -5.18 -24.63
C GLY A 106 -4.08 -4.61 -25.95
N THR A 107 -3.19 -4.21 -26.87
CA THR A 107 -3.53 -3.83 -28.25
C THR A 107 -3.26 -4.96 -29.24
N ASP A 108 -3.74 -4.84 -30.48
CA ASP A 108 -3.45 -5.81 -31.55
C ASP A 108 -1.96 -5.84 -31.94
N ASP A 109 -1.18 -4.81 -31.55
CA ASP A 109 0.24 -4.61 -31.87
C ASP A 109 1.09 -4.53 -30.58
N GLU A 110 0.92 -5.47 -29.65
CA GLU A 110 1.67 -5.51 -28.40
C GLU A 110 3.19 -5.65 -28.66
N LEU A 111 3.97 -4.73 -28.08
CA LEU A 111 5.42 -4.71 -28.18
C LEU A 111 6.06 -5.66 -27.16
N PRO A 112 7.24 -6.26 -27.47
CA PRO A 112 7.96 -7.06 -26.51
C PRO A 112 8.51 -6.21 -25.36
N CYS A 113 8.56 -6.79 -24.15
CA CYS A 113 9.16 -6.13 -22.99
C CYS A 113 10.61 -5.70 -23.29
N PRO A 114 10.95 -4.41 -23.16
CA PRO A 114 12.28 -3.91 -23.43
C PRO A 114 13.32 -4.54 -22.48
N ARG A 115 14.54 -4.73 -22.98
CA ARG A 115 15.64 -5.39 -22.26
C ARG A 115 16.85 -4.48 -22.12
#